data_AF-A0A110B0X8-F1
#
_entry.id   AF-A0A110B0X8-F1
#
_cell.length_a   1.000
_cell.length_b   1.000
_cell.length_c   1.000
_cell.angle_alpha   90.00
_cell.angle_beta   90.00
_cell.angle_gamma   90.00
#
_symmetry.space_group_name_H-M   'P 1'
#
loop_
_entity.id
_entity.type
_entity.pdbx_description
1 polymer ?
#
loop_
_entity_poly.entity_id
_entity_poly.type
_entity_poly.pdbx_seq_one_letter_code
_entity_poly.pdbx_strand_id
1 'polypeptide(L)' 'MSGKLYLVPTPIGNLEDMTFRAIRVLKEADLILAEDTRTSAPLLKHFDIHQKVFAHHQHNEHQSTNEIIRFLKEGKILR' A
#
# COMPACT_ATOMS: atom_id res chain seq x y z
N MET A 1 15.61 -6.26 11.61
CA MET A 1 15.67 -6.37 10.13
C MET A 1 15.29 -5.02 9.55
N SER A 2 15.87 -4.62 8.41
CA SER A 2 15.43 -3.38 7.74
C SER A 2 14.04 -3.60 7.13
N GLY A 3 13.15 -2.62 7.30
CA GLY A 3 11.85 -2.60 6.63
C GLY A 3 12.00 -2.45 5.12
N LYS A 4 10.91 -2.71 4.38
CA LYS A 4 10.87 -2.64 2.92
C LYS A 4 9.68 -1.80 2.48
N LEU A 5 9.90 -0.96 1.47
CA LEU A 5 8.85 -0.23 0.77
C LEU A 5 8.73 -0.79 -0.65
N TYR A 6 7.55 -1.27 -1.02
CA TYR A 6 7.26 -1.76 -2.37
C TYR A 6 6.38 -0.78 -3.12
N LEU A 7 6.88 -0.23 -4.22
CA LEU A 7 6.05 0.54 -5.14
C LEU A 7 5.29 -0.44 -6.05
N VAL A 8 3.98 -0.54 -5.84
CA VAL A 8 3.11 -1.46 -6.57
C VAL A 8 2.15 -0.67 -7.46
N PRO A 9 2.33 -0.68 -8.80
CA PRO A 9 1.42 -0.01 -9.71
C PRO A 9 0.03 -0.66 -9.65
N THR A 10 -1.01 0.17 -9.79
CA THR A 10 -2.40 -0.27 -9.94
C THR A 10 -2.85 -0.10 -11.39
N PRO A 11 -3.72 -0.98 -11.90
CA PRO A 11 -4.27 -0.84 -13.23
C PRO A 11 -5.10 0.45 -13.34
N ILE A 12 -5.12 1.03 -14.53
CA ILE A 12 -5.89 2.25 -14.85
C ILE A 12 -7.33 1.95 -15.29
N GLY A 13 -7.75 0.68 -15.25
CA GLY A 13 -9.11 0.28 -15.61
C GLY A 13 -9.37 -1.21 -15.41
N ASN A 14 -8.64 -2.07 -16.13
CA ASN A 14 -8.86 -3.51 -16.06
C ASN A 14 -8.13 -4.14 -14.87
N LEU A 15 -8.87 -4.72 -13.92
CA LEU A 15 -8.28 -5.35 -12.74
C LEU A 15 -7.39 -6.55 -13.10
N GLU A 16 -7.65 -7.23 -14.22
CA GLU A 16 -6.86 -8.37 -14.69
C GLU A 16 -5.42 -8.00 -15.08
N ASP A 17 -5.12 -6.72 -15.29
CA ASP A 17 -3.76 -6.25 -15.58
C ASP A 17 -2.86 -6.28 -14.32
N MET A 18 -3.42 -6.59 -13.14
CA MET A 18 -2.64 -6.80 -11.93
C MET A 18 -1.76 -8.04 -12.04
N THR A 19 -0.47 -7.86 -11.81
CA THR A 19 0.45 -9.00 -11.77
C THR A 19 0.25 -9.84 -10.49
N PHE A 20 0.49 -11.15 -10.58
CA PHE A 20 0.49 -12.03 -9.40
C PHE A 20 1.44 -11.56 -8.31
N ARG A 21 2.59 -10.98 -8.68
CA ARG A 21 3.53 -10.41 -7.72
C ARG A 21 2.93 -9.21 -6.98
N ALA A 22 2.25 -8.31 -7.68
CA ALA A 22 1.59 -7.17 -7.07
C ALA A 22 0.56 -7.63 -6.03
N ILE A 23 -0.33 -8.56 -6.41
CA ILE A 23 -1.34 -9.12 -5.50
C ILE A 23 -0.69 -9.75 -4.27
N ARG A 24 0.35 -10.57 -4.47
CA ARG A 24 1.08 -11.22 -3.37
C ARG A 24 1.72 -10.21 -2.41
N VAL A 25 2.41 -9.20 -2.94
CA VAL A 25 3.04 -8.15 -2.13
C VAL A 25 1.99 -7.40 -1.30
N LEU A 26 0.81 -7.14 -1.86
CA LEU A 26 -0.29 -6.50 -1.12
C LEU A 26 -0.81 -7.36 0.02
N LYS A 27 -0.93 -8.67 -0.19
CA LYS A 27 -1.39 -9.61 0.83
C LYS A 27 -0.35 -9.85 1.94
N GLU A 28 0.93 -9.69 1.63
CA GLU A 28 2.04 -9.89 2.57
C GLU A 28 2.42 -8.61 3.33
N ALA A 29 1.93 -7.43 2.92
CA ALA A 29 2.30 -6.16 3.54
C ALA A 29 1.70 -5.99 4.94
N ASP A 30 2.46 -5.38 5.85
CA ASP A 30 1.94 -4.99 7.17
C ASP A 30 0.99 -3.79 7.07
N LEU A 31 1.24 -2.91 6.08
CA LEU A 31 0.49 -1.68 5.85
C LEU A 31 0.47 -1.33 4.36
N ILE A 32 -0.70 -0.93 3.86
CA ILE A 32 -0.89 -0.39 2.52
C ILE A 32 -1.05 1.12 2.62
N LEU A 33 -0.15 1.86 1.99
CA LEU A 33 -0.21 3.29 1.74
C LEU A 33 -1.01 3.51 0.45
N ALA A 34 -2.08 4.28 0.53
CA ALA A 34 -2.88 4.65 -0.64
C ALA A 34 -3.15 6.15 -0.65
N GLU A 35 -3.00 6.78 -1.81
CA GLU A 35 -3.30 8.21 -2.00
C GLU A 35 -4.80 8.47 -1.85
N ASP A 36 -5.62 7.64 -2.49
CA ASP A 36 -7.07 7.64 -2.39
C ASP A 36 -7.60 6.27 -1.96
N THR A 37 -8.22 6.22 -0.78
CA THR A 37 -8.83 4.99 -0.24
C THR A 37 -10.09 4.59 -1.01
N ARG A 38 -10.74 5.51 -1.73
CA ARG A 38 -11.96 5.24 -2.50
C ARG A 38 -11.68 4.46 -3.77
N THR A 39 -10.52 4.66 -4.39
CA THR A 39 -10.08 3.93 -5.59
C THR A 39 -9.38 2.62 -5.23
N SER A 40 -8.61 2.61 -4.14
CA SER A 40 -7.92 1.41 -3.69
C SER A 40 -8.85 0.39 -3.02
N ALA A 41 -9.90 0.81 -2.30
CA ALA A 41 -10.80 -0.13 -1.62
C ALA A 41 -11.51 -1.14 -2.57
N PRO A 42 -12.05 -0.74 -3.74
CA PRO A 42 -12.59 -1.70 -4.72
C PRO A 42 -11.55 -2.71 -5.23
N LEU A 43 -10.31 -2.27 -5.51
CA LEU A 43 -9.22 -3.14 -5.95
C LEU A 43 -8.86 -4.15 -4.86
N LEU A 44 -8.69 -3.69 -3.61
CA LEU A 44 -8.35 -4.55 -2.49
C LEU A 44 -9.46 -5.58 -2.23
N LYS A 45 -10.72 -5.14 -2.30
CA LYS A 45 -11.89 -6.02 -2.18
C LYS A 45 -11.94 -7.07 -3.28
N HIS A 46 -11.68 -6.70 -4.54
CA HIS A 46 -11.71 -7.63 -5.67
C HIS A 46 -10.70 -8.77 -5.51
N PHE A 47 -9.51 -8.48 -4.98
CA PHE A 47 -8.45 -9.48 -4.76
C PHE A 47 -8.47 -10.13 -3.38
N ASP A 48 -9.48 -9.87 -2.56
CA ASP A 48 -9.60 -10.38 -1.19
C ASP A 48 -8.38 -10.02 -0.33
N ILE A 49 -8.09 -8.72 -0.26
CA ILE A 49 -6.96 -8.12 0.47
C ILE A 49 -7.54 -7.33 1.65
N HIS A 50 -7.15 -7.69 2.87
CA HIS A 50 -7.70 -7.13 4.12
C HIS A 50 -6.68 -6.34 4.94
N GLN A 51 -5.49 -6.10 4.38
CA GLN A 51 -4.42 -5.36 5.03
C GLN A 51 -4.87 -3.94 5.38
N LYS A 52 -4.35 -3.41 6.49
CA LYS A 52 -4.67 -2.06 6.95
C LYS A 52 -4.24 -1.05 5.90
N VAL A 53 -5.13 -0.11 5.59
CA VAL A 53 -4.85 0.97 4.65
C VAL A 53 -4.62 2.27 5.43
N PHE A 54 -3.51 2.94 5.13
CA PHE A 54 -3.17 4.25 5.63
C PHE A 54 -3.26 5.26 4.47
N ALA A 55 -4.12 6.25 4.61
CA ALA A 55 -4.29 7.28 3.59
C ALA A 55 -3.10 8.24 3.62
N HIS A 56 -2.42 8.40 2.49
CA HIS A 56 -1.38 9.40 2.31
C HIS A 56 -1.97 10.58 1.52
N HIS A 57 -2.49 11.58 2.23
CA HIS A 57 -3.05 12.78 1.60
C HIS A 57 -2.03 13.92 1.52
N GLN A 58 -2.06 14.62 0.38
CA GLN A 58 -1.17 15.73 0.01
C GLN A 58 -1.14 16.90 1.02
N HIS A 59 -2.18 17.05 1.85
CA HIS A 59 -2.24 18.09 2.88
C HIS A 59 -1.47 17.76 4.18
N ASN A 60 -0.87 16.56 4.30
CA ASN A 60 -0.08 16.18 5.47
C ASN A 60 1.21 15.42 5.13
N GLU A 61 1.83 15.75 3.99
CA GLU A 61 3.03 15.10 3.44
C GLU A 61 4.20 15.01 4.45
N HIS A 62 4.46 16.08 5.20
CA HIS A 62 5.56 16.09 6.15
C HIS A 62 5.33 15.19 7.38
N GLN A 63 4.12 15.15 7.95
CA GLN A 63 3.85 14.26 9.08
C GLN A 63 3.79 12.79 8.64
N SER A 64 3.16 12.52 7.51
CA SER A 64 3.01 11.16 6.98
C SER A 64 4.36 10.55 6.55
N THR A 65 5.28 11.33 6.01
CA THR A 65 6.64 10.86 5.67
C THR A 65 7.41 10.40 6.90
N ASN A 66 7.34 11.14 8.02
CA ASN A 66 8.02 10.77 9.25
C ASN A 66 7.49 9.45 9.85
N GLU A 67 6.18 9.24 9.79
CA GLU A 67 5.54 7.98 10.22
C GLU A 67 5.98 6.79 9.35
N ILE A 68 6.03 6.97 8.03
CA ILE A 68 6.51 5.95 7.08
C ILE A 68 7.96 5.58 7.39
N ILE A 69 8.84 6.56 7.60
CA ILE A 69 10.23 6.33 7.99
C ILE A 69 10.31 5.57 9.32
N ARG A 70 9.46 5.92 10.30
CA ARG A 70 9.39 5.21 11.57
C ARG A 70 9.04 3.73 11.37
N PHE A 71 7.99 3.44 10.60
CA PHE A 71 7.59 2.07 10.29
C PHE A 71 8.68 1.26 9.57
N LEU A 72 9.40 1.87 8.64
CA LEU A 72 10.52 1.22 7.96
C LEU A 72 11.67 0.90 8.92
N LYS A 73 11.98 1.81 9.86
CA LYS A 73 12.98 1.57 10.92
C LYS A 73 12.55 0.49 11.91
N GLU A 74 11.25 0.36 12.16
CA GLU A 74 10.65 -0.74 12.95
C GLU A 74 10.69 -2.10 12.22
N GLY A 75 11.09 -2.13 10.95
CA GLY A 75 11.21 -3.36 10.17
C GLY A 75 9.94 -3.75 9.41
N LYS A 76 8.92 -2.89 9.36
CA LYS A 76 7.66 -3.19 8.68
C LYS A 76 7.81 -3.26 7.16
N ILE A 77 6.95 -4.08 6.55
CA ILE A 77 6.77 -4.17 5.11
C ILE A 77 5.61 -3.25 4.71
N LEU A 78 5.93 -2.21 3.95
CA LEU A 78 4.99 -1.23 3.44
C LEU A 78 4.79 -1.44 1.95
N ARG A 79 3.57 -1.27 1.48
CA ARG A 79 3.24 -1.11 0.06
C ARG A 79 2.62 0.26 -0.15
#